data_AF-A0A5C3LX41-F1
#
_entry.id   AF-A0A5C3LX41-F1
#
_cell.length_a   1.000
_cell.length_b   1.000
_cell.length_c   1.000
_cell.angle_alpha   90.00
_cell.angle_beta   90.00
_cell.angle_gamma   90.00
#
_symmetry.space_group_name_H-M   'P 1'
#
loop_
_entity.id
_entity.type
_entity.pdbx_description
1 polymer ?
#
loop_
_entity_poly.entity_id
_entity_poly.type
_entity_poly.pdbx_seq_one_letter_code
_entity_poly.pdbx_strand_id
1 'polypeptide(L)'
;MQVYWWPPVDVFEESGYWPGYWSEIAERWFQNHLTKIRNDKFKPTTRKNWKSLVKGGRAELQKVSHANESIARQYLLQGAVDTI
;
A
#
# COMPACT_ATOMS: atom_id res chain seq x y z
N MET A 1 -19.41 16.71 -11.71
CA MET A 1 -18.67 15.59 -11.06
C MET A 1 -17.18 15.88 -11.16
N GLN A 2 -16.46 15.93 -10.05
CA GLN A 2 -15.01 16.17 -10.04
C GLN A 2 -14.24 14.89 -10.37
N VAL A 3 -13.23 15.02 -11.24
CA VAL A 3 -12.33 13.92 -11.63
C VAL A 3 -10.92 14.19 -11.11
N TYR A 4 -10.18 13.10 -10.86
CA TYR A 4 -8.85 13.16 -10.26
C TYR A 4 -7.89 12.24 -11.03
N TRP A 5 -6.66 12.71 -11.24
CA TRP A 5 -5.55 11.92 -11.80
C TRP A 5 -4.96 10.92 -10.80
N TRP A 6 -5.16 11.20 -9.51
CA TRP A 6 -4.67 10.42 -8.38
C TRP A 6 -5.84 10.12 -7.44
N PRO A 7 -5.80 9.01 -6.69
CA PRO A 7 -6.82 8.73 -5.69
C PRO A 7 -6.79 9.84 -4.63
N PRO A 8 -7.96 10.26 -4.11
CA PRO A 8 -8.01 11.07 -2.89
C PRO A 8 -7.28 10.37 -1.74
N VAL A 9 -6.71 11.14 -0.82
CA VAL A 9 -5.84 10.63 0.26
C VAL A 9 -6.54 9.52 1.06
N ASP A 10 -7.75 9.78 1.55
CA ASP A 10 -8.56 8.81 2.31
C ASP A 10 -8.82 7.52 1.53
N VAL A 11 -9.03 7.61 0.21
CA VAL A 11 -9.24 6.46 -0.66
C VAL A 11 -7.98 5.62 -0.81
N PHE A 12 -6.81 6.26 -0.87
CA PHE A 12 -5.54 5.56 -0.94
C PHE A 12 -5.16 4.94 0.41
N GLU A 13 -5.46 5.59 1.53
CA GLU A 13 -5.23 5.02 2.86
C GLU A 13 -6.07 3.75 3.10
N GLU A 14 -7.31 3.71 2.61
CA GLU A 14 -8.21 2.53 2.71
C GLU A 14 -7.84 1.36 1.75
N SER A 15 -6.93 1.61 0.80
CA SER A 15 -6.65 0.73 -0.36
C SER A 15 -5.90 -0.56 -0.01
N GLY A 16 -5.18 -0.55 1.12
CA GLY A 16 -4.23 -1.59 1.50
C GLY A 16 -2.85 -1.46 0.85
N TYR A 17 -2.59 -0.41 0.06
CA TYR A 17 -1.23 -0.06 -0.37
C TYR A 17 -0.51 0.86 0.64
N TRP A 18 -1.24 1.40 1.64
CA TRP A 18 -0.72 2.30 2.66
C TRP A 18 -0.72 1.63 4.05
N PRO A 19 0.44 1.15 4.54
CA PRO A 19 0.59 0.63 5.90
C PRO A 19 0.72 1.71 6.99
N GLY A 20 0.55 2.98 6.67
CA GLY A 20 0.82 4.11 7.57
C GLY A 20 2.10 4.89 7.24
N TYR A 21 2.88 4.41 6.27
CA TYR A 21 4.06 5.10 5.73
C TYR A 21 4.26 4.73 4.24
N TRP A 22 5.11 5.49 3.54
CA TRP A 22 5.42 5.22 2.13
C TRP A 22 6.33 3.99 2.00
N SER A 23 5.71 2.83 1.85
CA SER A 23 6.38 1.54 1.71
C SER A 23 6.71 1.21 0.26
N GLU A 24 7.52 0.18 0.03
CA GLU A 24 7.83 -0.33 -1.32
C GLU A 24 6.57 -0.73 -2.11
N ILE A 25 5.54 -1.23 -1.43
CA ILE A 25 4.26 -1.61 -2.04
C ILE A 25 3.52 -0.35 -2.55
N ALA A 26 3.56 0.74 -1.79
CA ALA A 26 2.99 2.03 -2.20
C ALA A 26 3.74 2.59 -3.42
N GLU A 27 5.07 2.55 -3.39
CA GLU A 27 5.93 2.99 -4.50
C GLU A 27 5.66 2.19 -5.78
N ARG A 28 5.58 0.85 -5.67
CA ARG A 28 5.30 -0.02 -6.81
C ARG A 28 3.95 0.28 -7.45
N TRP A 29 2.91 0.48 -6.63
CA TRP A 29 1.61 0.90 -7.13
C TRP A 29 1.68 2.26 -7.83
N PHE A 30 2.38 3.23 -7.24
CA PHE A 30 2.52 4.58 -7.78
C PHE A 30 3.22 4.57 -9.15
N GLN A 31 4.36 3.88 -9.27
CA GLN A 31 5.11 3.78 -10.52
C GLN A 31 4.31 3.07 -11.61
N ASN A 32 3.58 1.99 -11.26
CA ASN A 32 2.69 1.31 -12.19
C ASN A 32 1.57 2.24 -12.68
N HIS A 33 0.98 3.04 -11.79
CA HIS A 33 -0.06 4.00 -12.16
C HIS A 33 0.49 5.14 -13.03
N LEU A 34 1.65 5.70 -12.67
CA LEU A 34 2.34 6.73 -13.44
C LEU A 34 2.68 6.24 -14.85
N THR A 35 3.09 4.98 -14.99
CA THR A 35 3.35 4.35 -16.29
C THR A 35 2.09 4.27 -17.14
N LYS A 36 0.94 3.94 -16.55
CA LYS A 36 -0.35 3.95 -17.26
C LYS A 36 -0.75 5.35 -17.72
N ILE A 37 -0.50 6.37 -16.90
CA ILE A 37 -0.73 7.78 -17.30
C ILE A 37 0.15 8.14 -18.49
N ARG A 38 1.46 7.88 -18.41
CA ARG A 38 2.44 8.22 -19.46
C ARG A 38 2.18 7.52 -20.79
N ASN A 39 1.60 6.32 -20.76
CA ASN A 39 1.28 5.53 -21.94
C ASN A 39 -0.15 5.75 -22.45
N ASP A 40 -0.84 6.80 -21.98
CA ASP A 40 -2.24 7.12 -22.30
C ASP A 40 -3.24 5.96 -22.02
N LYS A 41 -2.88 5.07 -21.09
CA LYS A 41 -3.70 3.93 -20.67
C LYS A 41 -4.60 4.25 -19.48
N PHE A 42 -4.52 5.45 -18.92
CA PHE A 42 -5.36 5.89 -17.81
C PHE A 42 -5.98 7.25 -18.09
N LYS A 43 -7.25 7.42 -17.70
CA LYS A 43 -7.96 8.69 -17.75
C LYS A 43 -8.39 9.10 -16.34
N PRO A 44 -8.41 10.41 -16.03
CA PRO A 44 -8.92 10.91 -14.76
C PRO A 44 -10.31 10.34 -14.48
N THR A 45 -10.55 9.98 -13.23
CA THR A 45 -11.78 9.31 -12.85
C THR A 45 -12.34 9.86 -11.56
N THR A 46 -13.57 9.47 -11.24
CA THR A 46 -14.28 9.94 -10.06
C THR A 46 -13.80 9.21 -8.81
N ARG A 47 -14.07 9.78 -7.62
CA ARG A 47 -13.78 9.15 -6.32
C ARG A 47 -14.35 7.73 -6.20
N LYS A 48 -15.58 7.51 -6.68
CA LYS A 48 -16.23 6.19 -6.64
C LYS A 48 -15.44 5.15 -7.42
N ASN A 49 -14.99 5.51 -8.63
CA ASN A 49 -14.18 4.63 -9.48
C ASN A 49 -12.78 4.40 -8.90
N TRP A 50 -12.22 5.43 -8.24
CA TRP A 50 -10.95 5.29 -7.53
C TRP A 50 -11.00 4.20 -6.46
N LYS A 51 -12.06 4.16 -5.63
CA LYS A 51 -12.24 3.10 -4.61
C LYS A 51 -12.16 1.68 -5.19
N SER A 52 -12.67 1.45 -6.40
CA SER A 52 -12.54 0.16 -7.07
C SER A 52 -11.15 -0.09 -7.65
N LEU A 53 -10.46 0.94 -8.15
CA LEU A 53 -9.18 0.81 -8.85
C LEU A 53 -7.99 0.59 -7.93
N VAL A 54 -8.02 1.14 -6.72
CA VAL A 54 -6.94 0.96 -5.73
C VAL A 54 -7.17 -0.20 -4.80
N LYS A 55 -8.26 -0.95 -4.94
CA LYS A 55 -8.54 -2.11 -4.09
C LYS A 55 -7.65 -3.28 -4.50
N GLY A 56 -6.65 -3.61 -3.69
CA GLY A 56 -5.78 -4.76 -4.01
C GLY A 56 -4.57 -4.95 -3.11
N GLY A 57 -4.08 -3.89 -2.46
CA GLY A 57 -2.85 -3.98 -1.66
C GLY A 57 -2.97 -4.82 -0.39
N ARG A 58 -4.19 -5.10 0.10
CA ARG A 58 -4.41 -5.78 1.39
C ARG A 58 -3.72 -7.14 1.50
N ALA A 59 -3.77 -7.96 0.45
CA ALA A 59 -3.16 -9.30 0.50
C ALA A 59 -1.63 -9.22 0.58
N GLU A 60 -1.03 -8.25 -0.12
CA GLU A 60 0.42 -8.02 -0.10
C GLU A 60 0.87 -7.41 1.24
N LEU A 61 0.12 -6.43 1.74
CA LEU A 61 0.34 -5.80 3.04
C LEU A 61 0.18 -6.79 4.19
N GLN A 62 -0.79 -7.70 4.12
CA GLN A 62 -0.92 -8.77 5.11
C GLN A 62 0.33 -9.65 5.15
N LYS A 63 0.88 -10.06 4.01
CA LYS A 63 2.12 -10.87 3.98
C LYS A 63 3.28 -10.16 4.66
N VAL A 64 3.47 -8.87 4.37
CA VAL A 64 4.53 -8.08 5.00
C VAL A 64 4.29 -7.91 6.50
N SER A 65 3.05 -7.65 6.93
CA SER A 65 2.69 -7.55 8.35
C SER A 65 3.02 -8.84 9.12
N HIS A 66 2.65 -10.00 8.58
CA HIS A 66 2.94 -11.29 9.21
C HIS A 66 4.44 -11.58 9.28
N ALA A 67 5.20 -11.23 8.24
CA ALA A 67 6.65 -11.37 8.25
C ALA A 67 7.29 -10.48 9.32
N ASN A 68 6.86 -9.22 9.40
CA ASN A 68 7.34 -8.26 10.41
C ASN A 68 7.02 -8.73 11.83
N GLU A 69 5.78 -9.20 12.07
CA GLU A 69 5.40 -9.73 13.38
C GLU A 69 6.20 -10.98 13.76
N SER A 70 6.47 -11.87 12.82
CA SER A 70 7.29 -13.07 13.05
C SER A 70 8.73 -12.71 13.45
N ILE A 71 9.35 -11.80 12.70
CA ILE A 71 10.71 -11.32 12.96
C ILE A 71 10.77 -10.57 14.30
N ALA A 72 9.81 -9.68 14.57
CA ALA A 72 9.75 -8.95 15.83
C ALA A 72 9.62 -9.90 17.03
N ARG A 73 8.82 -10.96 16.92
CA ARG A 73 8.73 -12.01 17.96
C ARG A 73 10.06 -12.72 18.17
N GLN A 74 10.78 -13.07 17.10
CA GLN A 74 12.09 -13.69 17.23
C GLN A 74 13.10 -12.79 17.94
N TYR A 75 13.15 -11.50 17.61
CA TYR A 75 14.04 -10.54 18.28
C TYR A 75 13.71 -10.40 19.77
N LEU A 76 12.43 -10.32 20.14
CA LEU A 76 12.03 -10.23 21.55
C LEU A 76 12.41 -11.48 22.35
N LEU A 77 12.28 -12.67 21.74
CA LEU A 77 12.67 -13.93 22.37
C LEU A 77 14.19 -14.06 22.50
N GLN A 78 14.95 -13.67 21.47
CA GLN A 78 16.41 -13.74 21.49
C GLN A 78 17.00 -12.75 22.50
N GLY A 79 16.52 -11.50 22.53
CA GLY A 79 16.96 -10.50 23.49
C GLY A 79 16.62 -10.84 24.95
N ALA A 80 15.55 -11.62 25.18
CA ALA A 80 15.23 -12.13 26.52
C ALA A 80 16.21 -13.22 27.01
N VAL A 81 16.87 -13.94 26.09
CA VAL A 81 17.87 -14.97 26.41
C VAL A 81 19.24 -14.35 26.69
N ASP A 82 19.59 -13.25 26.02
CA ASP A 82 20.88 -12.57 26.19
C ASP A 82 20.98 -11.71 27.47
N THR A 83 19.94 -11.69 28.31
CA THR A 83 19.87 -10.90 29.56
C THR A 83 19.96 -11.78 30.84
N ILE A 84 20.32 -13.07 30.72
CA ILE A 84 20.56 -13.99 31.85
C ILE A 84 22.03 -14.43 31.85
#